data_AF-A0A7Y4TDZ1-F1
#
_entry.id   AF-A0A7Y4TDZ1-F1
#
_cell.length_a   1.000
_cell.length_b   1.000
_cell.length_c   1.000
_cell.angle_alpha   90.00
_cell.angle_beta   90.00
_cell.angle_gamma   90.00
#
_symmetry.space_group_name_H-M   'P 1'
#
loop_
_entity.id
_entity.type
_entity.pdbx_description
1 polymer ?
#
loop_
_entity_poly.entity_id
_entity_poly.type
_entity_poly.pdbx_seq_one_letter_code
_entity_poly.pdbx_strand_id
1 'polypeptide(L)'
;MNEPKVLCRTPTPGKSAKAIAKWKYDLVRGAILKAAPKTAGGVAFGDLAVLVAKGLPASDRKRLGSVNWYTTTVKLHMETTGELQRIAGAHPQRLRRT
;
A
#
# COMPACT_ATOMS: atom_id res chain seq x y z
N MET A 1 13.11 10.75 21.52
CA MET A 1 11.83 11.17 20.90
C MET A 1 11.18 9.98 20.25
N ASN A 2 9.90 9.73 20.49
CA ASN A 2 9.17 8.61 19.89
C ASN A 2 8.74 9.00 18.47
N GLU A 3 9.06 8.20 17.46
CA GLU A 3 8.66 8.48 16.07
C GLU A 3 7.12 8.34 15.93
N PRO A 4 6.41 9.30 15.31
CA PRO A 4 4.96 9.21 15.15
C PRO A 4 4.58 7.95 14.36
N LYS A 5 3.48 7.30 14.73
CA LYS A 5 3.03 6.04 14.13
C LYS A 5 1.61 6.14 13.59
N VAL A 6 1.33 5.34 12.56
CA VAL A 6 0.00 5.11 11.99
C VAL A 6 -0.41 3.68 12.30
N LEU A 7 -1.62 3.50 12.84
CA LEU A 7 -2.20 2.18 13.10
C LEU A 7 -2.89 1.67 11.83
N CYS A 8 -2.17 0.90 11.03
CA CYS A 8 -2.67 0.29 9.80
C CYS A 8 -3.63 -0.86 10.11
N ARG A 9 -4.93 -0.63 9.89
CA ARG A 9 -5.98 -1.65 9.96
C ARG A 9 -5.95 -2.54 8.72
N THR A 10 -6.62 -3.68 8.78
CA THR A 10 -6.73 -4.62 7.67
C THR A 10 -8.17 -5.10 7.54
N PRO A 11 -8.69 -5.29 6.32
CA PRO A 11 -10.00 -5.86 6.09
C PRO A 11 -10.00 -7.39 6.25
N THR A 12 -8.84 -8.03 6.43
CA THR A 12 -8.74 -9.49 6.60
C THR A 12 -9.24 -9.92 7.98
N PRO A 13 -10.29 -10.77 8.07
CA PRO A 13 -10.79 -11.27 9.35
C PRO A 13 -9.70 -11.98 10.17
N GLY A 14 -9.72 -11.75 11.48
CA GLY A 14 -8.79 -12.40 12.42
C GLY A 14 -7.34 -11.89 12.37
N LYS A 15 -7.03 -10.83 11.61
CA LYS A 15 -5.70 -10.21 11.57
C LYS A 15 -5.66 -8.91 12.38
N SER A 16 -4.57 -8.72 13.13
CA SER A 16 -4.36 -7.53 13.95
C SER A 16 -3.80 -6.35 13.15
N ALA A 17 -4.18 -5.14 13.55
CA ALA A 17 -3.62 -3.91 13.01
C ALA A 17 -2.13 -3.78 13.32
N LYS A 18 -1.37 -3.13 12.45
CA LYS A 18 0.08 -2.91 12.61
C LYS A 18 0.37 -1.42 12.79
N ALA A 19 1.08 -1.07 13.85
CA ALA A 19 1.58 0.29 14.03
C ALA A 19 2.92 0.45 13.28
N ILE A 20 2.96 1.31 12.27
CA ILE A 20 4.18 1.62 11.51
C ILE A 20 4.52 3.10 11.63
N ALA A 21 5.81 3.45 11.45
CA ALA A 21 6.24 4.83 11.42
C ALA A 21 5.47 5.64 10.36
N LYS A 22 5.00 6.83 10.73
CA LYS A 22 4.18 7.69 9.89
C LYS A 22 4.87 8.02 8.56
N TRP A 23 6.17 8.31 8.59
CA TRP A 23 6.91 8.60 7.35
C TRP A 23 6.94 7.40 6.39
N LYS A 24 7.02 6.16 6.90
CA LYS A 24 6.98 4.95 6.06
C LYS A 24 5.59 4.76 5.45
N TYR A 25 4.56 5.00 6.25
CA TYR A 25 3.17 4.98 5.78
C TYR A 25 2.97 6.01 4.66
N ASP A 26 3.30 7.28 4.91
CA ASP A 26 3.07 8.38 3.97
C ASP A 26 3.85 8.18 2.66
N LEU A 27 5.12 7.76 2.75
CA LEU A 27 5.98 7.46 1.60
C LEU A 27 5.35 6.39 0.70
N VAL A 28 4.93 5.27 1.29
CA VAL A 28 4.39 4.12 0.56
C VAL A 28 2.98 4.41 0.06
N ARG A 29 2.13 5.07 0.85
CA ARG A 29 0.81 5.53 0.43
C ARG A 29 0.91 6.44 -0.80
N GLY A 30 1.82 7.41 -0.78
CA GLY A 30 2.07 8.29 -1.91
C GLY A 30 2.51 7.53 -3.17
N ALA A 31 3.41 6.55 -3.03
CA ALA A 31 3.83 5.71 -4.14
C ALA A 31 2.69 4.83 -4.69
N ILE A 32 1.88 4.24 -3.81
CA ILE A 32 0.70 3.44 -4.20
C ILE A 32 -0.31 4.30 -4.96
N LEU A 33 -0.62 5.52 -4.48
CA LEU A 33 -1.57 6.41 -5.16
C LEU A 33 -1.09 6.87 -6.55
N LYS A 34 0.23 6.93 -6.77
CA LYS A 34 0.82 7.18 -8.09
C LYS A 34 0.78 5.95 -8.99
N ALA A 35 0.97 4.76 -8.43
CA ALA A 35 1.01 3.49 -9.17
C ALA A 35 -0.38 2.92 -9.51
N ALA A 36 -1.36 3.09 -8.62
CA ALA A 36 -2.72 2.60 -8.83
C ALA A 36 -3.51 3.59 -9.71
N PRO A 37 -4.08 3.15 -10.85
CA PRO A 37 -4.88 4.03 -11.67
C PRO A 37 -6.29 4.21 -11.10
N LYS A 38 -7.01 5.24 -11.58
CA LYS A 38 -8.45 5.41 -11.36
C LYS A 38 -9.33 4.62 -12.36
N THR A 39 -8.72 4.06 -13.41
CA THR A 39 -9.44 3.38 -14.48
C THR A 39 -9.96 2.01 -14.05
N ALA A 40 -10.96 1.50 -14.78
CA ALA A 40 -11.58 0.20 -14.51
C ALA A 40 -10.58 -0.97 -14.58
N GLY A 41 -9.51 -0.84 -15.37
CA GLY A 41 -8.47 -1.86 -15.49
C GLY A 41 -7.62 -2.04 -14.23
N GLY A 42 -7.47 -1.03 -13.37
CA GLY A 42 -6.67 -1.17 -12.14
C GLY A 42 -5.22 -1.62 -12.35
N VAL A 43 -4.54 -1.94 -11.24
CA VAL A 43 -3.20 -2.53 -11.19
C VAL A 43 -3.27 -3.89 -10.52
N ALA A 44 -2.55 -4.89 -11.03
CA ALA A 44 -2.48 -6.19 -10.37
C ALA A 44 -1.73 -6.05 -9.04
N PHE A 45 -2.22 -6.71 -7.99
CA PHE A 45 -1.58 -6.65 -6.68
C PHE A 45 -0.13 -7.17 -6.71
N GLY A 46 0.13 -8.22 -7.51
CA GLY A 46 1.49 -8.75 -7.70
C GLY A 46 2.47 -7.73 -8.27
N ASP A 47 2.01 -6.83 -9.15
CA ASP A 47 2.84 -5.80 -9.77
C ASP A 47 2.97 -4.54 -8.91
N LEU A 48 2.06 -4.33 -7.96
CA LEU A 48 2.00 -3.10 -7.17
C LEU A 48 3.30 -2.87 -6.39
N ALA A 49 3.87 -3.90 -5.76
CA ALA A 49 5.12 -3.77 -5.01
C ALA A 49 6.30 -3.37 -5.92
N VAL A 50 6.33 -3.89 -7.16
CA VAL A 50 7.34 -3.54 -8.16
C VAL A 50 7.17 -2.09 -8.60
N LEU A 51 5.94 -1.65 -8.84
CA LEU A 51 5.65 -0.26 -9.23
C LEU A 51 5.97 0.73 -8.11
N VAL A 52 5.63 0.39 -6.86
CA VAL A 52 6.03 1.17 -5.68
C VAL A 52 7.55 1.25 -5.58
N ALA A 53 8.26 0.13 -5.73
CA ALA A 53 9.72 0.14 -5.74
C ALA A 53 10.28 1.01 -6.88
N LYS A 54 9.71 0.99 -8.08
CA LYS A 54 10.16 1.85 -9.20
C LYS A 54 9.90 3.33 -8.94
N GLY A 55 8.83 3.68 -8.23
CA GLY A 55 8.45 5.06 -7.92
C GLY A 55 9.18 5.69 -6.73
N LEU A 56 10.02 4.92 -6.01
CA LEU A 56 10.74 5.40 -4.83
C LEU A 56 12.24 5.63 -5.14
N PRO A 57 12.84 6.74 -4.66
CA PRO A 57 14.28 6.93 -4.70
C PRO A 57 15.05 5.78 -4.04
N ALA A 58 16.25 5.49 -4.52
CA ALA A 58 17.07 4.39 -3.99
C ALA A 58 17.39 4.55 -2.50
N SER A 59 17.65 5.78 -2.05
CA SER A 59 17.86 6.15 -0.63
C SER A 59 16.64 5.82 0.23
N ASP A 60 15.44 6.20 -0.23
CA ASP A 60 14.18 5.96 0.47
C ASP A 60 13.84 4.47 0.53
N ARG A 61 14.07 3.72 -0.55
CA ARG A 61 13.91 2.25 -0.54
C ARG A 61 14.82 1.58 0.47
N LYS A 62 16.10 1.97 0.49
CA LYS A 62 17.08 1.43 1.44
C LYS A 62 16.66 1.73 2.88
N ARG A 63 16.18 2.96 3.16
CA ARG A 63 15.72 3.37 4.48
C ARG A 63 14.41 2.69 4.89
N LEU A 64 13.50 2.46 3.95
CA LEU A 64 12.21 1.81 4.18
C LEU A 64 12.38 0.35 4.64
N GLY A 65 13.28 -0.38 3.98
CA GLY A 65 13.48 -1.82 4.16
C GLY A 65 12.61 -2.63 3.21
N SER A 66 11.74 -3.49 3.75
CA SER A 66 10.91 -4.40 2.93
C SER A 66 9.77 -3.69 2.21
N VAL A 67 10.02 -3.24 0.97
CA VAL A 67 9.01 -2.57 0.12
C VAL A 67 7.75 -3.42 -0.02
N ASN A 68 7.88 -4.74 -0.21
CA ASN A 68 6.74 -5.64 -0.36
C ASN A 68 5.84 -5.68 0.89
N TRP A 69 6.45 -5.78 2.08
CA TRP A 69 5.70 -5.85 3.34
C TRP A 69 4.98 -4.54 3.65
N TYR A 70 5.66 -3.41 3.45
CA TYR A 70 5.03 -2.10 3.64
C TYR A 70 3.93 -1.85 2.61
N THR A 71 4.16 -2.21 1.33
CA THR A 71 3.13 -2.10 0.28
C THR A 71 1.89 -2.87 0.68
N THR A 72 2.03 -4.12 1.12
CA THR A 72 0.90 -4.95 1.56
C THR A 72 0.16 -4.34 2.75
N THR A 73 0.90 -3.93 3.80
CA THR A 73 0.32 -3.36 5.03
C THR A 73 -0.43 -2.07 4.74
N VAL A 74 0.18 -1.16 3.98
CA VAL A 74 -0.39 0.14 3.64
C VAL A 74 -1.58 -0.04 2.70
N LYS A 75 -1.48 -0.90 1.69
CA LYS A 75 -2.57 -1.23 0.77
C LYS A 75 -3.80 -1.77 1.51
N LEU A 76 -3.62 -2.70 2.44
CA LEU A 76 -4.73 -3.22 3.25
C LEU A 76 -5.37 -2.13 4.09
N HIS A 77 -4.58 -1.23 4.68
CA HIS A 77 -5.14 -0.10 5.41
C HIS A 77 -5.89 0.86 4.48
N MET A 78 -5.35 1.15 3.30
CA MET A 78 -6.00 1.99 2.29
C MET A 78 -7.33 1.43 1.80
N GLU A 79 -7.50 0.10 1.80
CA GLU A 79 -8.81 -0.52 1.56
C GLU A 79 -9.80 -0.21 2.69
N THR A 80 -9.34 -0.21 3.95
CA THR A 80 -10.20 0.14 5.10
C THR A 80 -10.55 1.63 5.18
N THR A 81 -9.70 2.51 4.65
CA THR A 81 -9.96 3.96 4.58
C THR A 81 -10.70 4.36 3.31
N GLY A 82 -10.97 3.41 2.42
CA GLY A 82 -11.68 3.66 1.17
C GLY A 82 -10.89 4.45 0.14
N GLU A 83 -9.56 4.44 0.18
CA GLU A 83 -8.69 5.08 -0.83
C GLU A 83 -8.34 4.14 -1.98
N LEU A 84 -8.40 2.84 -1.70
CA LEU A 84 -8.25 1.76 -2.66
C LEU A 84 -9.44 0.83 -2.58
N GLN A 85 -9.80 0.28 -3.73
CA GLN A 85 -10.82 -0.74 -3.85
C GLN A 85 -10.30 -1.90 -4.69
N ARG A 86 -10.71 -3.12 -4.31
CA ARG A 86 -10.49 -4.32 -5.12
C ARG A 86 -11.51 -4.33 -6.26
N ILE A 87 -11.06 -4.71 -7.46
CA ILE A 87 -11.95 -4.94 -8.58
C ILE A 87 -12.59 -6.32 -8.38
N ALA A 88 -13.91 -6.36 -8.22
CA ALA A 88 -14.66 -7.60 -8.02
C ALA A 88 -14.52 -8.53 -9.24
N GLY A 89 -14.38 -9.83 -8.99
CA GLY A 89 -14.26 -10.86 -10.04
C GLY A 89 -12.92 -10.87 -10.80
N ALA A 90 -11.97 -9.98 -10.49
CA ALA A 90 -10.67 -9.95 -11.16
C ALA A 90 -9.71 -11.00 -10.60
N HIS A 91 -9.19 -11.85 -11.49
CA HIS A 91 -8.14 -12.84 -11.20
C HIS A 91 -6.98 -12.66 -12.18
N PRO A 92 -5.75 -12.38 -11.71
CA PRO A 92 -5.33 -12.14 -10.32
C PRO A 92 -5.98 -10.88 -9.71
N GLN A 93 -5.91 -10.71 -8.38
CA GLN A 93 -6.49 -9.56 -7.68
C GLN A 93 -5.97 -8.23 -8.27
N ARG A 94 -6.90 -7.32 -8.59
CA ARG A 94 -6.59 -5.98 -9.11
C ARG A 94 -7.14 -4.89 -8.20
N LEU A 95 -6.44 -3.76 -8.18
CA LEU A 95 -6.71 -2.62 -7.30
C LEU A 95 -6.87 -1.36 -8.14
N ARG A 96 -7.80 -0.50 -7.77
CA ARG A 96 -7.91 0.86 -8.33
C ARG A 96 -8.10 1.85 -7.20
N ARG A 97 -7.77 3.11 -7.49
CA ARG A 97 -8.15 4.24 -6.63
C ARG A 97 -9.66 4.43 -6.66
N THR A 98 -10.19 4.88 -5.54
CA THR A 98 -11.54 5.42 -5.43
C THR A 98 -11.60 6.86 -5.93
#